data_AF-A0A2V6Z5W5-F1
#
_entry.id   AF-A0A2V6Z5W5-F1
#
_cell.length_a   1.000
_cell.length_b   1.000
_cell.length_c   1.000
_cell.angle_alpha   90.00
_cell.angle_beta   90.00
_cell.angle_gamma   90.00
#
_symmetry.space_group_name_H-M   'P 1'
#
loop_
_entity.id
_entity.type
_entity.pdbx_description
1 polymer ?
#
loop_
_entity_poly.entity_id
_entity_poly.type
_entity_poly.pdbx_seq_one_letter_code
_entity_poly.pdbx_strand_id
1 'polypeptide(L)' 'MTRAAVLQAPRRLELLTRPTPVARRGEAVVRVAATAVCHTDLEIYTGRHPGVRLPVVSIRSRLTCRSR' A
#
# COMPACT_ATOMS: atom_id res chain seq x y z
N MET A 1 5.38 -11.23 10.14
CA MET A 1 4.56 -11.38 8.92
C MET A 1 3.39 -10.41 9.01
N THR A 2 2.94 -9.84 7.89
CA THR A 2 1.79 -8.94 7.78
C THR A 2 1.00 -9.22 6.50
N ARG A 3 -0.29 -8.90 6.47
CA ARG A 3 -1.15 -9.01 5.27
C ARG A 3 -1.15 -7.68 4.52
N ALA A 4 -1.08 -7.71 3.21
CA ALA A 4 -1.13 -6.53 2.35
C ALA A 4 -1.96 -6.81 1.09
N ALA A 5 -2.76 -5.83 0.67
CA ALA A 5 -3.42 -5.84 -0.63
C ALA A 5 -2.44 -5.35 -1.71
N VAL A 6 -2.08 -6.23 -2.63
CA VAL A 6 -1.10 -5.99 -3.68
C VAL A 6 -1.80 -6.02 -5.03
N LEU A 7 -1.72 -4.92 -5.77
CA LEU A 7 -2.19 -4.84 -7.14
C LEU A 7 -1.12 -5.41 -8.06
N GLN A 8 -1.37 -6.59 -8.62
CA GLN A 8 -0.44 -7.30 -9.50
C GLN A 8 -0.52 -6.78 -10.94
N ALA A 9 -1.73 -6.46 -11.39
CA ALA A 9 -2.06 -5.94 -12.71
C ALA A 9 -3.34 -5.08 -12.56
N PRO A 10 -3.70 -4.24 -13.54
CA PRO A 10 -5.00 -3.56 -13.53
C PRO A 10 -6.13 -4.55 -13.25
N ARG A 11 -7.00 -4.20 -12.30
CA ARG A 11 -8.12 -5.01 -11.80
C ARG A 11 -7.77 -6.35 -11.13
N ARG A 12 -6.48 -6.64 -10.90
CA ARG A 12 -6.00 -7.86 -10.21
C ARG A 12 -5.38 -7.50 -8.86
N LEU A 13 -6.22 -7.43 -7.83
CA LEU A 13 -5.83 -7.16 -6.44
C LEU A 13 -5.79 -8.48 -5.66
N GLU A 14 -4.68 -8.74 -4.97
CA GLU A 14 -4.46 -9.97 -4.20
C GLU A 14 -4.07 -9.64 -2.76
N LEU A 15 -4.62 -10.40 -1.80
CA LEU A 15 -4.19 -10.32 -0.40
C LEU A 15 -3.04 -11.29 -0.16
N LEU A 16 -1.84 -10.75 0.08
CA LEU A 16 -0.63 -11.53 0.27
C LEU A 16 -0.10 -11.38 1.70
N THR A 17 0.45 -12.47 2.23
CA THR A 17 1.25 -12.44 3.46
C THR A 17 2.70 -12.11 3.11
N ARG A 18 3.31 -11.14 3.80
CA ARG A 18 4.67 -10.66 3.56
C ARG A 18 5.45 -10.51 4.86
N PRO A 19 6.80 -10.45 4.82
CA PRO A 19 7.59 -10.07 5.99
C PRO A 19 7.16 -8.71 6.52
N THR A 20 7.21 -8.55 7.85
CA THR A 20 7.00 -7.25 8.47
C THR A 20 8.16 -6.34 8.07
N PRO A 21 7.92 -5.11 7.56
CA PRO A 21 9.00 -4.23 7.16
C PRO A 21 9.86 -3.82 8.38
N VAL A 22 11.15 -3.61 8.13
CA VAL A 22 12.11 -3.10 9.13
C VAL A 22 12.47 -1.67 8.72
N ALA A 23 12.19 -0.71 9.60
CA ALA A 23 12.52 0.69 9.35
C ALA A 23 14.04 0.93 9.40
N ARG A 24 14.54 1.74 8.48
CA ARG A 24 15.88 2.31 8.52
C ARG A 24 15.92 3.65 9.27
N ARG A 25 17.10 4.24 9.39
CA ARG A 25 17.27 5.58 9.98
C ARG A 25 16.40 6.59 9.21
N GLY A 26 15.50 7.27 9.93
CA GLY A 26 14.56 8.23 9.37
C GLY A 26 13.23 7.64 8.89
N GLU A 27 13.02 6.32 9.02
CA GLU A 27 11.77 5.64 8.68
C GLU A 27 11.02 5.21 9.93
N ALA A 28 9.73 4.90 9.78
CA ALA A 28 8.89 4.33 10.82
C ALA A 28 8.07 3.16 10.27
N VAL A 29 7.84 2.15 11.12
CA VAL A 29 6.88 1.08 10.83
C VAL A 29 5.57 1.40 11.53
N VAL A 30 4.49 1.53 10.75
CA VAL A 30 3.15 1.84 11.26
C VAL A 30 2.26 0.61 11.16
N ARG A 31 1.56 0.30 12.25
CA ARG A 31 0.47 -0.69 12.23
C ARG A 31 -0.80 0.00 11.76
N VAL A 32 -1.23 -0.30 10.53
CA VAL A 32 -2.47 0.23 9.96
C VAL A 32 -3.66 -0.48 10.63
N ALA A 33 -4.39 0.23 11.48
CA ALA A 33 -5.61 -0.28 12.12
C ALA A 33 -6.83 -0.19 11.20
N ALA A 34 -6.90 0.87 10.39
CA ALA A 34 -7.94 1.11 9.40
C ALA A 34 -7.40 1.98 8.26
N THR A 35 -8.00 1.88 7.08
CA THR A 35 -7.66 2.67 5.89
C THR A 35 -8.88 2.75 4.96
N ALA A 36 -8.96 3.81 4.16
CA ALA A 36 -10.04 4.06 3.21
C ALA A 36 -9.53 4.01 1.77
N VAL A 37 -10.44 3.82 0.82
CA VAL A 37 -10.16 3.89 -0.63
C VAL A 37 -10.51 5.28 -1.13
N CYS A 38 -9.59 5.94 -1.82
CA CYS A 38 -9.83 7.21 -2.47
C CYS A 38 -9.99 7.06 -4.00
N HIS A 39 -10.34 8.15 -4.68
CA HIS A 39 -10.48 8.16 -6.14
C HIS A 39 -9.18 7.76 -6.86
N THR A 40 -8.04 8.23 -6.38
CA THR A 40 -6.73 7.88 -6.94
C THR A 40 -6.45 6.38 -6.86
N ASP A 41 -6.87 5.71 -5.77
CA ASP A 41 -6.70 4.26 -5.65
C ASP A 41 -7.52 3.52 -6.72
N LEU A 42 -8.72 4.04 -7.06
CA LEU A 42 -9.56 3.50 -8.11
C LEU A 42 -8.95 3.71 -9.51
N GLU A 43 -8.38 4.88 -9.79
CA GLU A 43 -7.66 5.14 -11.04
C GLU A 43 -6.44 4.22 -11.19
N ILE A 44 -5.70 3.98 -10.11
CA ILE A 44 -4.58 3.04 -10.08
C ILE A 44 -5.09 1.61 -10.32
N TYR A 45 -6.13 1.19 -9.61
CA TYR A 45 -6.75 -0.13 -9.76
C TYR A 45 -7.22 -0.38 -11.20
N THR A 46 -7.80 0.62 -11.86
CA THR A 46 -8.27 0.52 -13.25
C THR A 46 -7.18 0.69 -14.31
N GLY A 47 -5.94 1.02 -13.91
CA GLY A 47 -4.82 1.23 -14.83
C GLY A 47 -4.85 2.58 -15.55
N ARG A 48 -5.63 3.55 -15.06
CA ARG A 48 -5.77 4.90 -15.64
C ARG A 48 -4.79 5.91 -15.05
N HIS A 49 -4.29 5.66 -13.84
CA HIS A 49 -3.34 6.56 -13.21
C HIS A 49 -1.93 6.43 -13.83
N PRO A 50 -1.34 7.52 -14.35
CA PRO A 50 -0.04 7.46 -15.02
C PRO A 50 1.10 7.16 -14.04
N GLY A 51 2.18 6.57 -14.55
CA GLY A 51 3.46 6.43 -13.84
C GLY A 51 3.49 5.40 -12.69
N VAL A 52 2.46 4.58 -12.54
CA VAL A 52 2.42 3.53 -11.50
C VAL A 52 3.16 2.30 -12.00
N ARG A 53 4.14 1.81 -11.22
CA ARG A 53 4.81 0.53 -11.47
C ARG A 53 4.16 -0.56 -10.64
N LEU A 54 3.66 -1.58 -11.32
CA LEU A 54 3.11 -2.78 -10.69
C LEU A 54 4.22 -3.83 -10.53
N PRO A 55 4.17 -4.67 -9.48
CA PRO A 55 3.14 -4.73 -8.44
C PRO A 55 3.31 -3.63 -7.37
N VAL A 56 2.19 -3.12 -6.83
CA VAL A 56 2.18 -2.07 -5.80
C VAL A 56 1.17 -2.34 -4.70
N VAL A 57 1.43 -1.89 -3.47
CA VAL A 57 0.42 -1.86 -2.40
C VAL A 57 -0.49 -0.65 -2.63
N SER A 58 -1.78 -0.89 -2.88
CA SER A 58 -2.72 0.15 -3.33
C SER A 58 -2.94 1.25 -2.29
N ILE A 59 -2.96 0.93 -1.00
CA ILE A 59 -2.97 1.97 0.02
C ILE A 59 -1.59 2.60 0.08
N ARG A 60 -1.46 3.85 -0.38
CA ARG A 60 -0.24 4.65 -0.18
C ARG A 60 -0.08 4.95 1.32
N SER A 61 0.31 3.97 2.11
CA SER A 61 0.90 4.18 3.43
C SER A 61 2.35 4.63 3.26
N ARG A 62 2.55 5.76 2.56
CA ARG A 62 3.71 6.62 2.79
C ARG A 62 3.41 7.55 3.97
N LEU A 63 2.73 6.99 4.99
CA LEU A 63 2.29 7.70 6.18
C LEU A 63 3.31 7.41 7.28
N THR A 64 4.28 8.31 7.38
CA THR A 64 4.86 8.68 8.66
C THR A 64 3.74 9.20 9.55
N CYS A 65 3.33 8.44 10.56
CA CYS A 65 2.57 9.01 11.66
C CYS A 65 2.99 8.33 12.96
N ARG A 66 3.75 9.09 13.75
CA ARG A 66 3.95 8.86 15.17
C ARG A 66 2.81 9.59 15.86
N SER A 67 1.95 8.88 16.58
CA SER A 67 1.15 9.52 17.63
C SER A 67 0.89 8.51 18.75
N ARG A 68 1.72 8.68 19.79
CA ARG A 68 1.71 8.09 21.14
C ARG A 68 1.74 6.57 21.26
#